data_AF-A0A654BDI0-F1
#
_entry.id   AF-A0A654BDI0-F1
#
_cell.length_a   1.000
_cell.length_b   1.000
_cell.length_c   1.000
_cell.angle_alpha   90.00
_cell.angle_beta   90.00
_cell.angle_gamma   90.00
#
_symmetry.space_group_name_H-M   'P 1'
#
loop_
_entity.id
_entity.type
_entity.pdbx_description
1 polymer ?
#
loop_
_entity_poly.entity_id
_entity_poly.type
_entity_poly.pdbx_seq_one_letter_code
_entity_poly.pdbx_strand_id
1 'polypeptide(L)'
;MKVAELLVRLKSADPEAIVLMLGSLQDLSATVEVGRVHQLGQAWIREYVRLHDGRVEGYLRPPNRPSAPGFNAATGEAYEEQVVILASESTSID
;
A
#
# COMPACT_ATOMS: atom_id res chain seq x y z
N MET A 1 6.01 -13.41 11.34
CA MET A 1 7.37 -12.89 11.50
C MET A 1 7.47 -12.25 12.87
N LYS A 2 8.60 -12.40 13.55
CA LYS A 2 8.86 -11.65 14.80
C LYS A 2 9.11 -10.18 14.48
N VAL A 3 8.82 -9.28 15.43
CA VAL A 3 9.08 -7.84 15.26
C VAL A 3 10.54 -7.55 14.90
N ALA A 4 11.50 -8.20 15.56
CA ALA A 4 12.92 -8.01 15.26
C ALA A 4 13.28 -8.37 13.81
N GLU A 5 12.70 -9.43 13.28
CA GLU A 5 12.91 -9.84 11.88
C GLU A 5 12.30 -8.86 10.89
N LEU A 6 11.13 -8.29 11.22
CA LEU A 6 10.49 -7.24 10.43
C LEU A 6 11.37 -6.00 10.39
N LEU A 7 11.85 -5.54 11.54
CA LEU A 7 12.73 -4.36 11.62
C LEU A 7 14.03 -4.56 10.83
N VAL A 8 14.64 -5.75 10.88
CA VAL A 8 15.82 -6.07 10.06
C VAL A 8 15.49 -5.99 8.57
N ARG A 9 14.34 -6.51 8.15
CA ARG A 9 13.89 -6.45 6.74
C ARG A 9 13.52 -5.04 6.29
N LEU A 10 13.07 -4.17 7.19
CA LEU A 10 12.75 -2.77 6.90
C LEU A 10 13.94 -1.82 7.02
N LYS A 11 15.10 -2.30 7.47
CA LYS A 11 16.27 -1.45 7.75
C LYS A 11 16.72 -0.60 6.55
N SER A 12 16.53 -1.09 5.32
CA SER A 12 16.88 -0.40 4.09
C SER A 12 15.71 0.34 3.43
N ALA A 13 14.50 0.20 3.96
CA ALA A 13 13.34 0.87 3.41
C ALA A 13 13.43 2.38 3.69
N ASP A 14 12.85 3.17 2.80
CA ASP A 14 12.62 4.59 3.07
C ASP A 14 11.77 4.73 4.35
N PRO A 15 12.23 5.49 5.37
CA PRO A 15 11.49 5.66 6.61
C PRO A 15 10.11 6.31 6.43
N GLU A 16 9.90 7.07 5.34
CA GLU A 16 8.61 7.69 5.01
C GLU A 16 7.76 6.83 4.07
N ALA A 17 8.21 5.63 3.72
CA ALA A 17 7.44 4.74 2.85
C ALA A 17 6.10 4.34 3.47
N ILE A 18 5.06 4.31 2.63
CA ILE A 18 3.75 3.84 3.04
C ILE A 18 3.77 2.31 3.17
N VAL A 19 3.34 1.82 4.33
CA VAL A 19 3.18 0.39 4.58
C VAL A 19 1.79 -0.06 4.16
N LEU A 20 1.73 -0.97 3.20
CA LEU A 20 0.51 -1.64 2.77
C LEU A 20 0.48 -3.07 3.29
N MET A 21 -0.70 -3.55 3.68
CA MET A 21 -0.91 -4.97 3.96
C MET A 21 -1.75 -5.59 2.85
N LEU A 22 -1.22 -6.59 2.16
CA LEU A 22 -2.01 -7.44 1.27
C LEU A 22 -2.79 -8.43 2.12
N GLY A 23 -4.01 -8.05 2.47
CA GLY A 23 -4.91 -8.85 3.29
C GLY A 23 -6.07 -9.45 2.51
N SER A 24 -6.42 -10.69 2.85
CA SER A 24 -7.80 -11.19 2.82
C SER A 24 -8.52 -10.89 4.15
N LEU A 25 -8.03 -9.93 4.93
CA LEU A 25 -8.40 -9.71 6.32
C LEU A 25 -9.58 -8.74 6.42
N GLN A 26 -10.76 -9.21 6.04
CA GLN A 26 -12.01 -8.54 6.42
C GLN A 26 -12.44 -8.90 7.85
N ASP A 27 -11.82 -9.90 8.48
CA ASP A 27 -12.18 -10.36 9.82
C ASP A 27 -10.96 -10.37 10.76
N LEU A 28 -11.04 -9.60 11.85
CA LEU A 28 -10.04 -9.56 12.92
C LEU A 28 -9.95 -10.90 13.68
N SER A 29 -10.94 -11.78 13.55
CA SER A 29 -10.93 -13.14 14.12
C SER A 29 -9.92 -14.07 13.45
N ALA A 30 -9.55 -13.78 12.19
CA ALA A 30 -8.64 -14.57 11.39
C ALA A 30 -7.30 -13.85 11.25
N THR A 31 -6.54 -13.67 12.33
CA THR A 31 -5.21 -13.03 12.23
C THR A 31 -4.24 -13.90 11.43
N VAL A 32 -3.59 -13.32 10.42
CA VAL A 32 -2.56 -13.99 9.61
C VAL A 32 -1.19 -13.41 9.92
N GLU A 33 -0.22 -14.29 10.08
CA GLU A 33 1.17 -13.91 10.30
C GLU A 33 1.78 -13.28 9.04
N VAL A 34 2.45 -12.13 9.19
CA VAL A 34 3.28 -11.56 8.11
C VAL A 34 4.42 -12.53 7.82
N GLY A 35 4.50 -13.04 6.60
CA GLY A 35 5.59 -13.90 6.11
C GLY A 35 6.64 -13.12 5.33
N ARG A 36 6.18 -12.16 4.51
CA ARG A 36 7.00 -11.48 3.52
C ARG A 36 6.90 -9.96 3.63
N VAL A 37 8.01 -9.31 3.29
CA VAL A 37 8.16 -7.85 3.21
C VAL A 37 8.72 -7.55 1.83
N HIS A 38 7.97 -6.83 1.03
CA HIS A 38 8.37 -6.44 -0.33
C HIS A 38 8.61 -4.93 -0.36
N GLN A 39 9.87 -4.56 -0.52
CA GLN A 39 10.25 -3.18 -0.84
C GLN A 39 10.23 -3.06 -2.36
N LEU A 40 9.35 -2.21 -2.88
CA LEU A 40 9.24 -2.03 -4.32
C LEU A 40 10.25 -0.98 -4.76
N GLY A 41 11.08 -1.31 -5.75
CA GLY A 41 12.11 -0.39 -6.27
C GLY A 41 11.55 0.77 -7.12
N GLN A 42 10.22 0.87 -7.22
CA GLN A 42 9.54 1.94 -7.94
C GLN A 42 8.54 2.63 -7.01
N ALA A 43 8.45 3.95 -7.12
CA ALA A 43 7.40 4.71 -6.45
C ALA A 43 6.02 4.34 -7.01
N TRP A 44 5.02 4.36 -6.14
CA TRP A 44 3.62 4.23 -6.47
C TRP A 44 2.96 5.60 -6.51
N ILE A 45 1.83 5.70 -7.18
CA ILE A 45 1.08 6.95 -7.26
C ILE A 45 -0.05 6.89 -6.22
N ARG A 46 -0.02 7.82 -5.26
CA ARG A 46 -1.10 8.09 -4.32
C ARG A 46 -2.02 9.13 -4.91
N GLU A 47 -3.27 8.77 -5.14
CA GLU A 47 -4.30 9.64 -5.71
C GLU A 47 -5.37 9.94 -4.66
N TYR A 48 -5.76 11.20 -4.55
CA TYR A 48 -6.85 11.64 -3.68
C TYR A 48 -8.12 11.86 -4.51
N VAL A 49 -9.16 11.09 -4.21
CA VAL A 49 -10.47 11.16 -4.86
C VAL A 49 -11.46 11.85 -3.93
N ARG A 50 -12.10 12.92 -4.41
CA ARG A 50 -13.21 13.59 -3.72
C ARG A 50 -14.52 12.87 -4.07
N LEU A 51 -15.16 12.28 -3.08
CA LEU A 51 -16.44 11.62 -3.22
C LEU A 51 -17.60 12.63 -3.25
N HIS A 52 -18.77 12.18 -3.72
CA HIS A 52 -19.98 13.02 -3.80
C HIS A 52 -20.48 13.53 -2.44
N ASP A 53 -20.15 12.83 -1.35
CA ASP A 53 -20.47 13.24 0.03
C ASP A 53 -19.45 14.22 0.64
N GLY A 54 -18.45 14.65 -0.15
CA GLY A 54 -17.41 15.58 0.26
C GLY A 54 -16.22 14.93 0.96
N ARG A 55 -16.23 13.61 1.21
CA ARG A 55 -15.06 12.89 1.75
C ARG A 55 -13.94 12.82 0.71
N VAL A 56 -12.72 12.72 1.22
CA VAL A 56 -11.53 12.47 0.41
C VAL A 56 -11.01 11.09 0.76
N GLU A 57 -10.83 10.25 -0.26
CA GLU A 57 -10.23 8.92 -0.11
C GLU A 57 -8.91 8.85 -0.88
N GLY A 58 -7.90 8.28 -0.23
CA GLY A 58 -6.58 8.08 -0.82
C GLY A 58 -6.43 6.67 -1.38
N TYR A 59 -6.04 6.56 -2.64
CA TYR A 59 -5.81 5.30 -3.34
C TYR A 59 -4.36 5.21 -3.75
N LEU A 60 -3.71 4.07 -3.53
CA LEU A 60 -2.35 3.81 -3.98
C LEU A 60 -2.39 2.83 -5.15
N ARG A 61 -1.67 3.16 -6.23
CA ARG A 61 -1.54 2.29 -7.39
C ARG A 61 -0.11 2.25 -7.94
N PRO A 62 0.29 1.14 -8.58
CA PRO A 62 1.47 1.12 -9.42
C PRO A 62 1.36 2.15 -10.57
N PRO A 63 2.48 2.70 -11.07
CA PRO A 63 2.47 3.70 -12.14
C PRO A 63 1.89 3.17 -13.46
N ASN A 64 2.00 1.85 -13.70
CA ASN A 64 1.47 1.17 -14.89
C ASN A 64 0.00 0.72 -14.77
N ARG A 65 -0.70 1.09 -13.69
CA ARG A 65 -2.14 0.82 -13.51
C ARG A 65 -2.96 2.08 -13.80
N PRO A 66 -4.22 1.95 -14.26
CA PRO A 66 -5.11 3.09 -14.45
C PRO A 66 -5.34 3.83 -13.13
N SER A 67 -5.67 5.12 -13.20
CA SER A 67 -6.10 5.90 -12.04
C SER A 67 -7.29 5.28 -11.31
N ALA A 68 -7.38 5.60 -10.03
CA ALA A 68 -8.45 5.18 -9.15
C ALA A 68 -9.82 5.57 -9.74
N PRO A 69 -10.86 4.72 -9.57
CA PRO A 69 -12.21 5.06 -9.97
C PRO A 69 -12.65 6.41 -9.37
N GLY A 70 -13.14 7.31 -10.22
CA GLY A 70 -13.58 8.64 -9.81
C GLY A 70 -12.46 9.68 -9.67
N PHE A 71 -11.19 9.32 -9.88
CA PHE A 71 -10.11 10.30 -9.94
C PHE A 71 -10.31 11.29 -11.09
N ASN A 72 -10.17 12.57 -10.78
CA ASN A 72 -10.27 13.66 -11.75
C ASN A 72 -9.02 14.53 -11.66
N ALA A 73 -8.16 14.46 -12.68
CA ALA A 73 -6.89 15.18 -12.72
C ALA A 73 -7.01 16.72 -12.64
N ALA A 74 -8.19 17.29 -12.92
CA ALA A 74 -8.40 18.74 -12.79
C ALA A 74 -8.65 19.20 -11.34
N THR A 75 -9.01 18.29 -10.42
CA THR A 75 -9.44 18.63 -9.05
C THR A 75 -8.84 17.73 -7.97
N GLY A 76 -8.27 16.60 -8.37
CA GLY A 76 -7.56 15.66 -7.52
C GLY A 76 -6.07 15.98 -7.47
N GLU A 77 -5.44 15.45 -6.44
CA GLU A 77 -4.00 15.54 -6.22
C GLU A 77 -3.40 14.14 -6.34
N ALA A 78 -2.20 14.06 -6.92
CA ALA A 78 -1.47 12.81 -7.09
C ALA A 78 0.01 13.01 -6.74
N TYR A 79 0.57 12.08 -5.97
CA TYR A 79 1.96 12.13 -5.49
C TYR A 79 2.64 10.78 -5.67
N GLU A 80 3.95 10.81 -5.90
CA GLU A 80 4.77 9.61 -5.88
C GLU A 80 5.15 9.26 -4.44
N GLU A 81 4.95 7.99 -4.07
CA GLU A 81 5.19 7.46 -2.72
C GLU A 81 6.03 6.19 -2.81
N GLN A 82 7.02 6.06 -1.93
CA GLN A 82 7.65 4.76 -1.71
C GLN A 82 6.69 3.84 -0.96
N VAL A 83 6.66 2.57 -1.32
CA VAL A 83 5.72 1.60 -0.74
C VAL A 83 6.45 0.34 -0.30
N VAL A 84 6.10 -0.10 0.91
CA VAL A 84 6.45 -1.43 1.42
C VAL A 84 5.18 -2.24 1.57
N ILE A 85 5.19 -3.45 0.99
CA ILE A 85 4.07 -4.38 1.09
C ILE A 85 4.40 -5.48 2.10
N LEU A 86 3.54 -5.64 3.10
CA LEU A 86 3.52 -6.78 4.01
C LEU A 86 2.50 -7.80 3.50
N ALA A 87 2.93 -9.06 3.42
CA ALA A 87 2.10 -10.15 2.92
C ALA A 87 2.28 -11.41 3.76
N SER A 88 1.29 -12.29 3.75
CA SER A 88 1.43 -13.64 4.30
C SER A 88 2.25 -14.53 3.37
N GLU A 89 2.77 -15.65 3.86
CA GLU A 89 3.51 -16.61 3.00
C GLU A 89 2.66 -17.18 1.85
N SER A 90 1.35 -17.30 2.06
CA SER A 90 0.41 -17.85 1.07
C SER A 90 -0.12 -16.80 0.09
N THR A 91 0.23 -15.52 0.26
CA THR A 91 -0.21 -14.43 -0.61
C THR A 91 0.74 -14.30 -1.79
N SER A 92 0.24 -14.48 -3.03
CA SER A 92 0.99 -14.12 -4.24
C SER A 92 0.92 -12.62 -4.49
N ILE A 93 2.02 -12.05 -5.01
CA ILE A 93 2.15 -10.65 -5.41
C ILE A 93 2.59 -10.64 -6.87
N ASP A 94 1.68 -11.02 -7.77
CA ASP A 94 1.87 -10.94 -9.22
C ASP A 94 1.20 -9.67 -9.79
#